data_AF-A0A2M7RMK2-F1
#
_entry.id   AF-A0A2M7RMK2-F1
#
_cell.length_a   1.000
_cell.length_b   1.000
_cell.length_c   1.000
_cell.angle_alpha   90.00
_cell.angle_beta   90.00
_cell.angle_gamma   90.00
#
_symmetry.space_group_name_H-M   'P 1'
#
loop_
_entity.id
_entity.type
_entity.pdbx_description
1 polymer ?
#
loop_
_entity_poly.entity_id
_entity_poly.type
_entity_poly.pdbx_seq_one_letter_code
_entity_poly.pdbx_strand_id
1 'polypeptide(L)'
;LKVIKIEHQVLDLTPEDIFPSAIVTEIIESTKTRIEGKGIIFNCQTKKQDEKTDWVIKINANRFREILTNLIENAIKYTNKGKIEIEEWPDFFKKKYYFSIKDTGIGISGEEQQNLFEKFYRIKNKETSGIPGTGLGLWIVKNLCQKMQGSIMVESIKNIGTKFTISFPLKRN
;
A
#
# COMPACT_ATOMS: atom_id res chain seq x y z
N LEU A 1 4.53 -20.91 -9.68
CA LEU A 1 5.05 -21.81 -8.61
C LEU A 1 4.96 -21.26 -7.17
N LYS A 2 4.85 -19.93 -6.92
CA LYS A 2 4.64 -19.38 -5.55
C LYS A 2 3.20 -19.46 -5.00
N VAL A 3 2.21 -19.72 -5.87
CA VAL A 3 0.77 -19.58 -5.54
C VAL A 3 0.18 -20.85 -4.89
N ILE A 4 0.79 -22.02 -5.08
CA ILE A 4 0.28 -23.31 -4.55
C ILE A 4 0.69 -23.52 -3.08
N LYS A 5 1.62 -22.72 -2.52
CA LYS A 5 2.07 -22.86 -1.13
C LYS A 5 1.24 -22.08 -0.09
N ILE A 6 0.27 -21.28 -0.51
CA ILE A 6 -0.43 -20.34 0.39
C ILE A 6 -1.57 -21.01 1.16
N GLU A 7 -2.09 -22.17 0.72
CA GLU A 7 -3.25 -22.80 1.37
C GLU A 7 -2.92 -23.64 2.62
N HIS A 8 -1.64 -23.94 2.89
CA HIS A 8 -1.25 -24.81 4.01
C HIS A 8 -0.06 -24.31 4.88
N GLN A 9 0.39 -23.06 4.73
CA GLN A 9 1.32 -22.48 5.70
C GLN A 9 0.56 -21.64 6.73
N VAL A 10 0.74 -21.96 8.01
CA VAL A 10 0.30 -21.09 9.12
C VAL A 10 0.91 -19.72 8.85
N LEU A 11 0.05 -18.73 8.60
CA LEU A 11 0.48 -17.38 8.31
C LEU A 11 1.11 -16.80 9.59
N ASP A 12 2.44 -16.67 9.60
CA ASP A 12 3.12 -15.99 10.70
C ASP A 12 2.74 -14.51 10.70
N LEU A 13 2.15 -14.10 11.83
CA LEU A 13 1.69 -12.75 12.15
C LEU A 13 2.31 -12.26 13.46
N THR A 14 3.38 -12.89 13.94
CA THR A 14 4.04 -12.54 15.20
C THR A 14 4.41 -11.06 15.16
N PRO A 15 3.85 -10.22 16.04
CA PRO A 15 4.06 -8.79 15.99
C PRO A 15 5.32 -8.40 16.76
N GLU A 16 6.06 -7.44 16.22
CA GLU A 16 7.23 -6.84 16.83
C GLU A 16 7.09 -5.31 16.84
N ASP A 17 7.90 -4.64 17.65
CA ASP A 17 7.96 -3.20 17.65
C ASP A 17 8.77 -2.72 16.45
N ILE A 18 8.16 -1.90 15.59
CA ILE A 18 8.81 -1.37 14.38
C ILE A 18 8.71 0.15 14.32
N PHE A 19 9.62 0.77 13.59
CA PHE A 19 9.50 2.13 13.08
C PHE A 19 8.95 2.10 11.65
N PRO A 20 7.68 2.47 11.40
CA PRO A 20 7.08 2.39 10.07
C PRO A 20 7.84 3.18 9.01
N SER A 21 8.31 4.39 9.37
CA SER A 21 9.05 5.29 8.48
C SER A 21 10.33 4.66 7.94
N ALA A 22 11.02 3.83 8.72
CA ALA A 22 12.20 3.10 8.28
C ALA A 22 11.86 2.11 7.16
N ILE A 23 10.76 1.35 7.30
CA ILE A 23 10.30 0.39 6.28
C ILE A 23 9.81 1.14 5.03
N VAL A 24 9.07 2.24 5.20
CA VAL A 24 8.65 3.10 4.08
C VAL A 24 9.86 3.59 3.29
N THR A 25 10.88 4.11 3.99
CA THR A 25 12.12 4.60 3.37
C THR A 25 12.86 3.49 2.61
N GLU A 26 13.03 2.31 3.22
CA GLU A 26 13.65 1.13 2.59
C GLU A 26 12.97 0.78 1.25
N ILE A 27 11.63 0.74 1.24
CA ILE A 27 10.87 0.39 0.02
C ILE A 27 11.01 1.49 -1.04
N ILE A 28 10.99 2.76 -0.64
CA ILE A 28 11.16 3.89 -1.56
C ILE A 28 12.53 3.84 -2.23
N GLU A 29 13.60 3.63 -1.46
CA GLU A 29 14.95 3.50 -1.99
C GLU A 29 15.04 2.34 -3.00
N SER A 30 14.42 1.20 -2.69
CA SER A 30 14.41 0.03 -3.60
C SER A 30 13.61 0.25 -4.89
N THR A 31 12.70 1.24 -4.92
CA THR A 31 11.82 1.51 -6.07
C THR A 31 12.22 2.76 -6.87
N LYS A 32 13.14 3.57 -6.34
CA LYS A 32 13.59 4.85 -6.91
C LYS A 32 13.99 4.74 -8.38
N THR A 33 14.86 3.81 -8.75
CA THR A 33 15.32 3.64 -10.14
C THR A 33 14.17 3.31 -11.11
N ARG A 34 13.18 2.53 -10.67
CA ARG A 34 12.00 2.18 -11.49
C ARG A 34 11.10 3.40 -11.72
N ILE A 35 10.96 4.25 -10.70
CA ILE A 35 10.18 5.49 -10.75
C ILE A 35 10.86 6.50 -11.66
N GLU A 36 12.16 6.71 -11.48
CA GLU A 36 12.99 7.61 -12.31
C GLU A 36 13.00 7.17 -13.77
N GLY A 37 13.13 5.86 -14.03
CA GLY A 37 13.08 5.31 -15.39
C GLY A 37 11.74 5.54 -16.12
N LYS A 38 10.65 5.79 -15.38
CA LYS A 38 9.35 6.17 -15.95
C LYS A 38 9.14 7.69 -16.03
N GLY A 39 10.02 8.50 -15.45
CA GLY A 39 9.83 9.94 -15.34
C GLY A 39 8.64 10.35 -14.47
N ILE A 40 8.30 9.54 -13.46
CA ILE A 40 7.22 9.84 -12.50
C ILE A 40 7.79 10.71 -11.39
N ILE A 41 7.09 11.81 -11.05
CA ILE A 41 7.41 12.63 -9.89
C ILE A 41 7.05 11.85 -8.63
N PHE A 42 7.97 11.75 -7.68
CA PHE A 42 7.75 10.98 -6.48
C PHE A 42 8.04 11.81 -5.23
N ASN A 43 7.03 11.92 -4.37
CA ASN A 43 7.09 12.65 -3.12
C ASN A 43 6.73 11.71 -1.96
N CYS A 44 7.51 11.76 -0.89
CA CYS A 44 7.18 11.06 0.36
C CYS A 44 7.24 12.05 1.52
N GLN A 45 6.23 12.01 2.37
CA GLN A 45 6.14 12.86 3.55
C GLN A 45 5.75 12.04 4.77
N THR A 46 6.61 12.07 5.78
CA THR A 46 6.29 11.62 7.13
C THR A 46 5.79 12.83 7.91
N LYS A 47 4.48 12.91 8.19
CA LYS A 47 3.96 14.00 9.03
C LYS A 47 4.37 13.69 10.45
N LYS A 48 5.28 14.46 11.04
CA LYS A 48 5.67 14.31 12.44
C LYS A 48 4.85 15.26 13.31
N GLN A 49 4.60 14.87 14.56
CA GLN A 49 3.99 15.77 15.55
C GLN A 49 5.02 16.80 16.06
N ASP A 50 6.28 16.39 16.13
CA ASP A 50 7.45 17.24 16.39
C ASP A 50 8.67 16.69 15.63
N GLU A 51 9.75 17.47 15.50
CA GLU A 51 10.94 17.07 14.74
C GLU A 51 11.65 15.81 15.27
N LYS A 52 11.35 15.37 16.50
CA LYS A 52 12.13 14.37 17.24
C LYS A 52 11.44 13.03 17.43
N THR A 53 10.14 12.92 17.18
CA THR A 53 9.39 11.70 17.51
C THR A 53 9.23 10.83 16.26
N ASP A 54 10.01 9.76 16.20
CA ASP A 54 9.71 8.60 15.36
C ASP A 54 8.75 7.66 16.10
N TRP A 55 7.87 7.02 15.35
CA TRP A 55 6.69 6.36 15.92
C TRP A 55 6.86 4.86 15.89
N VAL A 56 6.48 4.20 16.99
CA VAL A 56 6.53 2.75 17.09
C VAL A 56 5.12 2.17 16.98
N ILE A 57 4.95 1.17 16.13
CA ILE A 57 3.75 0.33 16.11
C ILE A 57 4.14 -1.12 16.37
N LYS A 58 3.23 -1.88 16.97
CA LYS A 58 3.43 -3.30 17.26
C LYS A 58 2.73 -4.15 16.19
N ILE A 59 3.48 -4.65 15.22
CA ILE A 59 2.96 -5.29 14.01
C ILE A 59 3.99 -6.26 13.44
N ASN A 60 3.59 -7.20 12.59
CA ASN A 60 4.57 -8.05 11.89
C ASN A 60 5.24 -7.24 10.75
N ALA A 61 6.56 -7.00 10.84
CA ALA A 61 7.27 -6.16 9.87
C ALA A 61 7.21 -6.72 8.45
N ASN A 62 7.32 -8.04 8.29
CA ASN A 62 7.33 -8.67 6.98
C ASN A 62 5.98 -8.56 6.27
N ARG A 63 4.87 -8.74 7.00
CA ARG A 63 3.53 -8.53 6.45
C ARG A 63 3.23 -7.06 6.18
N PHE A 64 3.72 -6.16 7.03
CA PHE A 64 3.58 -4.74 6.77
C PHE A 64 4.35 -4.33 5.50
N ARG A 65 5.59 -4.79 5.33
CA ARG A 65 6.37 -4.61 4.09
C ARG A 65 5.64 -5.18 2.88
N GLU A 66 5.07 -6.39 2.98
CA GLU A 66 4.27 -7.01 1.92
C GLU A 66 3.07 -6.13 1.51
N ILE A 67 2.38 -5.52 2.47
CA ILE A 67 1.28 -4.59 2.20
C ILE A 67 1.78 -3.35 1.45
N LEU A 68 2.80 -2.69 1.98
CA LEU A 68 3.33 -1.45 1.41
C LEU A 68 3.89 -1.67 0.01
N THR A 69 4.67 -2.73 -0.21
CA THR A 69 5.19 -3.09 -1.52
C THR A 69 4.07 -3.29 -2.54
N ASN A 70 2.99 -4.02 -2.19
CA ASN A 70 1.87 -4.21 -3.12
C ASN A 70 1.21 -2.88 -3.53
N LEU A 71 1.03 -1.96 -2.58
CA LEU A 71 0.40 -0.66 -2.85
C LEU A 71 1.31 0.23 -3.69
N ILE A 72 2.60 0.33 -3.34
CA ILE A 72 3.60 1.12 -4.06
C ILE A 72 3.80 0.57 -5.48
N GLU A 73 3.93 -0.74 -5.63
CA GLU A 73 4.06 -1.36 -6.95
C GLU A 73 2.83 -1.13 -7.81
N ASN A 74 1.62 -1.15 -7.24
CA ASN A 74 0.41 -0.81 -8.00
C ASN A 74 0.45 0.65 -8.48
N ALA A 75 0.79 1.60 -7.61
CA ALA A 75 0.91 3.00 -7.99
C ALA A 75 1.92 3.20 -9.14
N ILE A 76 3.11 2.60 -9.03
CA ILE A 76 4.15 2.66 -10.08
C ILE A 76 3.66 1.99 -11.36
N LYS A 77 2.98 0.86 -11.25
CA LYS A 77 2.54 0.05 -12.39
C LYS A 77 1.43 0.72 -13.18
N TYR A 78 0.47 1.36 -12.51
CA TYR A 78 -0.70 1.98 -13.12
C TYR A 78 -0.54 3.48 -13.41
N THR A 79 0.60 4.06 -13.03
CA THR A 79 1.00 5.40 -13.43
C THR A 79 2.00 5.33 -14.58
N ASN A 80 1.63 5.88 -15.72
CA ASN A 80 2.53 5.99 -16.88
C ASN A 80 3.33 7.29 -16.83
N LYS A 81 2.67 8.40 -16.45
CA LYS A 81 3.24 9.73 -16.27
C LYS A 81 2.48 10.43 -15.15
N GLY A 82 3.09 11.43 -14.54
CA GLY A 82 2.48 12.23 -13.48
C GLY A 82 3.21 12.04 -12.16
N LYS A 83 2.47 11.86 -11.07
CA LYS A 83 3.05 11.81 -9.72
C LYS A 83 2.51 10.70 -8.84
N ILE A 84 3.35 10.28 -7.89
CA ILE A 84 3.01 9.42 -6.77
C ILE A 84 3.39 10.16 -5.49
N GLU A 85 2.45 10.22 -4.55
CA GLU A 85 2.56 10.90 -3.27
C GLU A 85 2.32 9.89 -2.16
N ILE A 86 3.30 9.72 -1.28
CA ILE A 86 3.19 8.89 -0.07
C ILE A 86 3.11 9.80 1.15
N GLU A 87 2.15 9.52 2.02
CA GLU A 87 2.02 10.19 3.31
C GLU A 87 1.84 9.16 4.44
N GLU A 88 2.51 9.37 5.57
CA GLU A 88 2.28 8.62 6.80
C GLU A 88 2.08 9.56 8.01
N TRP A 89 1.16 9.21 8.91
CA TRP A 89 0.78 10.01 10.09
C TRP A 89 0.08 9.16 11.18
N PRO A 90 0.41 9.30 12.47
CA PRO A 90 -0.55 9.14 13.53
C PRO A 90 -1.73 10.05 13.59
N ASP A 91 -2.78 9.42 14.05
CA ASP A 91 -3.92 10.01 14.69
C ASP A 91 -3.95 9.47 16.13
N PHE A 92 -3.41 10.24 17.08
CA PHE A 92 -3.40 9.87 18.49
C PHE A 92 -4.80 9.84 19.10
N PHE A 93 -5.72 10.66 18.57
CA PHE A 93 -7.11 10.66 19.01
C PHE A 93 -7.79 9.33 18.64
N LYS A 94 -7.61 8.86 17.40
CA LYS A 94 -8.12 7.55 16.94
C LYS A 94 -7.23 6.38 17.34
N LYS A 95 -6.04 6.64 17.91
CA LYS A 95 -5.02 5.65 18.26
C LYS A 95 -4.62 4.78 17.06
N LYS A 96 -4.42 5.41 15.90
CA LYS A 96 -4.10 4.73 14.65
C LYS A 96 -2.93 5.38 13.92
N TYR A 97 -2.05 4.55 13.38
CA TYR A 97 -1.07 4.94 12.38
C TYR A 97 -1.71 4.79 11.00
N TYR A 98 -1.56 5.80 10.17
CA TYR A 98 -2.04 5.84 8.80
C TYR A 98 -0.87 5.87 7.83
N PHE A 99 -1.05 5.19 6.72
CA PHE A 99 -0.22 5.29 5.53
C PHE A 99 -1.15 5.47 4.34
N SER A 100 -0.84 6.42 3.47
CA SER A 100 -1.54 6.58 2.20
C SER A 100 -0.57 6.70 1.05
N ILE A 101 -0.99 6.16 -0.08
CA ILE A 101 -0.34 6.36 -1.36
C ILE A 101 -1.38 6.85 -2.36
N LYS A 102 -1.06 7.97 -3.01
CA LYS A 102 -1.87 8.60 -4.03
C LYS A 102 -1.08 8.64 -5.32
N ASP A 103 -1.70 8.20 -6.40
CA ASP A 103 -1.15 8.26 -7.74
C ASP A 103 -2.06 9.06 -8.67
N THR A 104 -1.49 9.52 -9.80
CA THR A 104 -2.24 10.15 -10.90
C THR A 104 -2.32 9.21 -12.11
N GLY A 105 -2.43 7.91 -11.87
CA GLY A 105 -2.50 6.89 -12.90
C GLY A 105 -3.88 6.82 -13.56
N ILE A 106 -4.18 5.69 -14.17
CA ILE A 106 -5.42 5.45 -14.93
C ILE A 106 -6.71 5.55 -14.08
N GLY A 107 -6.59 5.54 -12.75
CA GLY A 107 -7.74 5.51 -11.85
C GLY A 107 -8.60 4.25 -12.00
N ILE A 108 -9.70 4.21 -11.27
CA ILE A 108 -10.61 3.06 -11.17
C ILE A 108 -12.04 3.60 -11.16
N SER A 109 -12.92 3.07 -12.02
CA SER A 109 -14.33 3.46 -12.00
C SER A 109 -15.05 2.97 -10.73
N GLY A 110 -16.18 3.59 -10.38
CA GLY A 110 -16.95 3.19 -9.21
C GLY A 110 -17.43 1.72 -9.26
N GLU A 111 -17.74 1.21 -10.46
CA GLU A 111 -18.12 -0.19 -10.66
C GLU A 111 -16.94 -1.14 -10.41
N GLU A 112 -15.78 -0.84 -10.99
CA GLU A 112 -14.56 -1.66 -10.82
C GLU A 112 -14.06 -1.65 -9.36
N GLN A 113 -14.30 -0.58 -8.60
CA GLN A 113 -13.94 -0.48 -7.18
C GLN A 113 -14.67 -1.52 -6.31
N GLN A 114 -15.87 -1.97 -6.70
CA GLN A 114 -16.66 -2.93 -5.92
C GLN A 114 -15.97 -4.29 -5.80
N ASN A 115 -15.28 -4.71 -6.86
CA ASN A 115 -14.65 -6.02 -6.96
C ASN A 115 -13.12 -5.96 -6.76
N LEU A 116 -12.57 -4.77 -6.51
CA LEU A 116 -11.13 -4.51 -6.49
C LEU A 116 -10.32 -5.40 -5.53
N PHE A 117 -10.96 -5.84 -4.45
CA PHE A 117 -10.35 -6.67 -3.42
C PHE A 117 -10.71 -8.16 -3.53
N GLU A 118 -11.37 -8.59 -4.61
CA GLU A 118 -11.69 -9.99 -4.86
C GLU A 118 -10.46 -10.77 -5.34
N LYS A 119 -10.40 -12.06 -5.01
CA LYS A 119 -9.29 -12.93 -5.39
C LYS A 119 -9.29 -13.11 -6.92
N PHE A 120 -8.14 -12.89 -7.55
CA PHE A 120 -7.94 -12.99 -9.00
C PHE A 120 -8.68 -11.93 -9.84
N TYR A 121 -9.35 -10.96 -9.21
CA TYR A 121 -10.00 -9.90 -9.96
C TYR A 121 -8.96 -9.00 -10.64
N ARG A 122 -9.20 -8.72 -11.91
CA ARG A 122 -8.42 -7.79 -12.72
C ARG A 122 -9.38 -7.06 -13.66
N ILE A 123 -9.26 -5.74 -13.69
CA ILE A 123 -9.87 -4.92 -14.72
C ILE A 123 -9.29 -5.35 -16.08
N LYS A 124 -10.16 -5.73 -17.02
CA LYS A 124 -9.76 -6.14 -18.38
C LYS A 124 -10.21 -5.10 -19.38
N ASN A 125 -9.32 -4.18 -19.72
CA ASN A 125 -9.56 -3.18 -20.76
C ASN A 125 -8.24 -2.89 -21.52
N LYS A 126 -8.31 -2.02 -22.54
CA LYS A 126 -7.13 -1.67 -23.36
C LYS A 126 -5.98 -1.09 -22.53
N GLU A 127 -6.30 -0.35 -21.47
CA GLU A 127 -5.33 0.34 -20.61
C GLU A 127 -4.62 -0.64 -19.65
N THR A 128 -5.27 -1.75 -19.27
CA THR A 128 -4.72 -2.75 -18.35
C THR A 128 -4.20 -4.03 -19.04
N SER A 129 -4.51 -4.23 -20.32
CA SER A 129 -4.20 -5.47 -21.05
C SER A 129 -2.70 -5.77 -21.15
N GLY A 130 -1.85 -4.74 -21.24
CA GLY A 130 -0.39 -4.89 -21.29
C GLY A 130 0.28 -4.94 -19.92
N ILE A 131 -0.47 -4.76 -18.84
CA ILE A 131 0.08 -4.63 -17.49
C ILE A 131 0.14 -6.01 -16.82
N PRO A 132 1.31 -6.50 -16.38
CA PRO A 132 1.41 -7.80 -15.71
C PRO A 132 0.74 -7.79 -14.33
N GLY A 133 0.15 -8.91 -13.93
CA GLY A 133 -0.45 -9.07 -12.59
C GLY A 133 -1.30 -10.33 -12.44
N THR A 134 -1.35 -10.86 -11.22
CA THR A 134 -2.12 -12.08 -10.88
C THR A 134 -3.54 -11.78 -10.37
N GLY A 135 -3.84 -10.51 -10.03
CA GLY A 135 -5.08 -10.15 -9.34
C GLY A 135 -5.11 -10.56 -7.86
N LEU A 136 -3.96 -10.91 -7.26
CA LEU A 136 -3.89 -11.31 -5.85
C LEU A 136 -3.44 -10.18 -4.91
N GLY A 137 -2.71 -9.18 -5.41
CA GLY A 137 -2.03 -8.19 -4.55
C GLY A 137 -2.97 -7.44 -3.60
N LEU A 138 -4.05 -6.84 -4.13
CA LEU A 138 -4.99 -6.10 -3.29
C LEU A 138 -5.83 -7.00 -2.37
N TRP A 139 -6.14 -8.23 -2.80
CA TRP A 139 -6.77 -9.23 -1.93
C TRP A 139 -5.86 -9.59 -0.74
N ILE A 140 -4.56 -9.81 -0.99
CA ILE A 140 -3.55 -10.05 0.05
C ILE A 140 -3.50 -8.85 1.00
N VAL A 141 -3.41 -7.64 0.48
CA VAL A 141 -3.39 -6.41 1.28
C VAL A 141 -4.61 -6.33 2.20
N LYS A 142 -5.82 -6.50 1.67
CA LYS A 142 -7.05 -6.45 2.47
C LYS A 142 -7.04 -7.51 3.58
N ASN A 143 -6.67 -8.74 3.25
CA ASN A 143 -6.62 -9.85 4.20
C ASN A 143 -5.58 -9.62 5.31
N LEU A 144 -4.38 -9.15 4.95
CA LEU A 144 -3.33 -8.84 5.92
C LEU A 144 -3.73 -7.66 6.81
N CYS A 145 -4.25 -6.57 6.24
CA CYS A 145 -4.80 -5.45 7.00
C CYS A 145 -5.81 -5.94 8.04
N GLN A 146 -6.81 -6.73 7.63
CA GLN A 146 -7.84 -7.26 8.54
C GLN A 146 -7.25 -8.15 9.65
N LYS A 147 -6.37 -9.10 9.29
CA LYS A 147 -5.74 -10.00 10.26
C LYS A 147 -4.82 -9.28 11.26
N MET A 148 -4.28 -8.14 10.87
CA MET A 148 -3.41 -7.29 11.68
C MET A 148 -4.19 -6.15 12.35
N GLN A 149 -5.52 -6.27 12.46
CA GLN A 149 -6.43 -5.32 13.12
C GLN A 149 -6.40 -3.91 12.51
N GLY A 150 -6.01 -3.83 11.24
CA GLY A 150 -5.99 -2.62 10.44
C GLY A 150 -7.19 -2.51 9.49
N SER A 151 -7.13 -1.47 8.66
CA SER A 151 -8.12 -1.22 7.60
C SER A 151 -7.44 -0.80 6.31
N ILE A 152 -8.15 -0.94 5.19
CA ILE A 152 -7.79 -0.35 3.91
C ILE A 152 -9.02 0.35 3.32
N MET A 153 -8.80 1.53 2.74
CA MET A 153 -9.78 2.30 1.98
C MET A 153 -9.18 2.68 0.63
N VAL A 154 -10.05 2.83 -0.37
CA VAL A 154 -9.69 3.30 -1.70
C VAL A 154 -10.61 4.46 -2.08
N GLU A 155 -10.01 5.49 -2.64
CA GLU A 155 -10.69 6.63 -3.26
C GLU A 155 -10.10 6.78 -4.67
N SER A 156 -10.90 6.59 -5.71
CA SER A 156 -10.38 6.61 -7.08
C SER A 156 -11.39 7.21 -8.04
N ILE A 157 -10.88 7.94 -9.03
CA ILE A 157 -11.65 8.44 -10.16
C ILE A 157 -10.91 8.06 -11.43
N LYS A 158 -11.62 7.40 -12.35
CA LYS A 158 -11.07 7.00 -13.64
C LYS A 158 -10.44 8.20 -14.37
N ASN A 159 -9.25 7.98 -14.93
CA ASN A 159 -8.40 8.95 -15.61
C ASN A 159 -7.89 10.12 -14.76
N ILE A 160 -8.10 10.10 -13.44
CA ILE A 160 -7.56 11.11 -12.51
C ILE A 160 -6.49 10.50 -11.62
N GLY A 161 -6.74 9.30 -11.08
CA GLY A 161 -5.82 8.60 -10.20
C GLY A 161 -6.50 7.88 -9.06
N THR A 162 -5.69 7.29 -8.18
CA THR A 162 -6.15 6.48 -7.05
C THR A 162 -5.43 6.87 -5.78
N LYS A 163 -6.15 6.86 -4.66
CA LYS A 163 -5.58 6.95 -3.32
C LYS A 163 -5.97 5.71 -2.53
N PHE A 164 -4.97 4.96 -2.06
CA PHE A 164 -5.16 3.94 -1.04
C PHE A 164 -4.75 4.50 0.31
N THR A 165 -5.56 4.24 1.33
CA THR A 165 -5.25 4.58 2.72
C THR A 165 -5.39 3.35 3.59
N ILE A 166 -4.31 2.95 4.26
CA ILE A 166 -4.32 1.89 5.26
C ILE A 166 -4.15 2.48 6.66
N SER A 167 -4.67 1.77 7.66
CA SER A 167 -4.43 2.14 9.06
C SER A 167 -4.20 0.93 9.93
N PHE A 168 -3.39 1.10 10.98
CA PHE A 168 -3.11 0.08 12.00
C PHE A 168 -3.17 0.70 13.40
N PRO A 169 -3.44 -0.09 14.45
CA PRO A 169 -3.41 0.41 15.83
C PRO A 169 -2.03 0.99 16.18
N LEU A 170 -2.02 2.18 16.79
CA LEU A 170 -0.81 2.69 17.44
C LEU A 170 -0.53 1.86 18.68
N LYS A 171 0.76 1.64 18.94
CA LYS A 171 1.19 1.22 20.27
C LYS A 171 0.88 2.36 21.23
N ARG A 172 0.13 2.06 22.30
CA ARG A 172 0.08 2.95 23.47
C ARG A 172 1.42 2.82 24.18
N ASN A 173 2.05 3.95 24.48
CA ASN A 173 3.08 4.02 25.52
C ASN A 173 2.49 3.56 26.86
#